data_AF-A0A7J2T8Z3-F1
#
_entry.id   AF-A0A7J2T8Z3-F1
#
_cell.length_a   1.000
_cell.length_b   1.000
_cell.length_c   1.000
_cell.angle_alpha   90.00
_cell.angle_beta   90.00
_cell.angle_gamma   90.00
#
_symmetry.space_group_name_H-M   'P 1'
#
loop_
_entity.id
_entity.type
_entity.pdbx_description
1 polymer ?
#
loop_
_entity_poly.entity_id
_entity_poly.type
_entity_poly.pdbx_seq_one_letter_code
_entity_poly.pdbx_strand_id
1 'polypeptide(L)'
;YANPSLGITILEKMSIGMRPAEAMEMALAGDSHREYRQVVALSANSDAAVYTGRHVPLFTGECTYGDVVCIGNTLKDSSIPKEMCDYMALQTTNTSNTKSFVKALVNSLILGHSLRGSKRGDKSIAILIVGKTQYGETYDRIVD
;
A
#
# COMPACT_ATOMS: atom_id res chain seq x y z
N TYR A 1 1.16 -14.88 -7.72
CA TYR A 1 1.97 -14.24 -8.78
C TYR A 1 1.62 -12.75 -8.79
N ALA A 2 2.62 -11.86 -8.70
CA ALA A 2 2.40 -10.42 -8.82
C ALA A 2 2.32 -10.01 -10.29
N ASN A 3 1.58 -8.94 -10.59
CA ASN A 3 1.58 -8.28 -11.89
C ASN A 3 2.00 -6.81 -11.71
N PRO A 4 3.29 -6.48 -11.88
CA PRO A 4 3.78 -5.12 -11.65
C PRO A 4 3.14 -4.06 -12.56
N SER A 5 2.65 -4.43 -13.74
CA SER A 5 2.06 -3.45 -14.67
C SER A 5 0.74 -2.87 -14.17
N LEU A 6 -0.01 -3.59 -13.31
CA LEU A 6 -1.27 -3.10 -12.75
C LEU A 6 -1.07 -1.78 -12.00
N GLY A 7 -0.02 -1.68 -11.17
CA GLY A 7 0.26 -0.46 -10.41
C GLY A 7 0.50 0.74 -11.35
N ILE A 8 1.29 0.54 -12.40
CA ILE A 8 1.58 1.57 -13.40
C ILE A 8 0.29 2.00 -14.12
N THR A 9 -0.48 1.04 -14.64
CA THR A 9 -1.73 1.34 -15.37
C THR A 9 -2.75 2.05 -14.48
N ILE A 10 -2.90 1.64 -13.21
CA ILE A 10 -3.81 2.29 -12.27
C ILE A 10 -3.38 3.74 -12.03
N LEU A 11 -2.09 3.98 -11.78
CA LEU A 11 -1.56 5.33 -11.58
C LEU A 11 -1.70 6.22 -12.83
N GLU A 12 -1.50 5.68 -14.04
CA GLU A 12 -1.73 6.38 -15.30
C GLU A 12 -3.20 6.77 -15.50
N LYS A 13 -4.14 5.92 -15.07
CA LYS A 13 -5.57 6.26 -15.11
C LYS A 13 -5.95 7.30 -14.06
N MET A 14 -5.37 7.21 -12.86
CA MET A 14 -5.58 8.21 -11.81
C MET A 14 -4.98 9.56 -12.19
N SER A 15 -3.86 9.60 -12.92
CA SER A 15 -3.21 10.85 -13.33
C SER A 15 -4.04 11.66 -14.34
N ILE A 16 -4.93 11.01 -15.09
CA ILE A 16 -5.91 11.67 -15.99
C ILE A 16 -7.25 11.96 -15.30
N GLY A 17 -7.32 11.83 -13.97
CA GLY A 17 -8.46 12.25 -13.15
C GLY A 17 -9.47 11.16 -12.82
N MET A 18 -9.22 9.90 -13.15
CA MET A 18 -10.11 8.80 -12.74
C MET A 18 -10.01 8.51 -11.24
N ARG A 19 -11.12 8.09 -10.64
CA ARG A 19 -11.11 7.65 -9.23
C ARG A 19 -10.36 6.33 -9.06
N PRO A 20 -9.73 6.07 -7.90
CA PRO A 20 -9.00 4.82 -7.63
C PRO A 20 -9.79 3.56 -7.97
N ALA A 21 -11.09 3.50 -7.61
CA ALA A 21 -11.93 2.34 -7.89
C ALA A 21 -12.16 2.11 -9.40
N GLU A 22 -12.38 3.19 -10.16
CA GLU A 22 -12.58 3.13 -11.62
C GLU A 22 -11.29 2.73 -12.33
N ALA A 23 -10.17 3.34 -11.95
CA ALA A 23 -8.83 3.02 -12.44
C ALA A 23 -8.47 1.55 -12.19
N MET A 24 -8.74 1.09 -10.97
CA MET A 24 -8.51 -0.29 -10.56
C MET A 24 -9.36 -1.27 -11.36
N GLU A 25 -10.67 -1.01 -11.52
CA GLU A 25 -11.55 -1.92 -12.26
C GLU A 25 -11.17 -2.00 -13.75
N MET A 26 -10.86 -0.85 -14.38
CA MET A 26 -10.40 -0.83 -15.78
C MET A 26 -9.08 -1.60 -15.97
N ALA A 27 -8.13 -1.47 -15.03
CA ALA A 27 -6.87 -2.20 -15.10
C ALA A 27 -7.08 -3.71 -14.89
N LEU A 28 -7.92 -4.10 -13.93
CA LEU A 28 -8.20 -5.52 -13.63
C LEU A 28 -9.04 -6.20 -14.71
N ALA A 29 -9.89 -5.47 -15.45
CA ALA A 29 -10.66 -6.01 -16.56
C ALA A 29 -9.76 -6.60 -17.67
N GLY A 30 -8.55 -6.06 -17.83
CA GLY A 30 -7.53 -6.57 -18.76
C GLY A 30 -6.66 -7.71 -18.21
N ASP A 31 -6.74 -8.04 -16.92
CA ASP A 31 -5.92 -9.09 -16.29
C ASP A 31 -6.69 -10.42 -16.24
N SER A 32 -6.34 -11.34 -17.15
CA SER A 32 -6.92 -12.68 -17.21
C SER A 32 -6.74 -13.51 -15.91
N HIS A 33 -5.84 -13.08 -15.03
CA HIS A 33 -5.58 -13.70 -13.74
C HIS A 33 -5.93 -12.76 -12.57
N ARG A 34 -6.85 -11.79 -12.77
CA ARG A 34 -7.28 -10.85 -11.71
C ARG A 34 -7.63 -11.54 -10.39
N GLU A 35 -8.22 -12.72 -10.46
CA GLU A 35 -8.59 -13.51 -9.28
C GLU A 35 -7.43 -13.90 -8.36
N TYR A 36 -6.18 -13.84 -8.83
CA TYR A 36 -4.96 -14.11 -8.04
C TYR A 36 -4.29 -12.84 -7.51
N ARG A 37 -4.90 -11.67 -7.70
CA ARG A 37 -4.29 -10.36 -7.39
C ARG A 37 -4.83 -9.80 -6.09
N GLN A 38 -3.94 -9.14 -5.35
CA GLN A 38 -4.31 -8.23 -4.28
C GLN A 38 -3.71 -6.87 -4.63
N VAL A 39 -4.54 -5.84 -4.72
CA VAL A 39 -4.14 -4.51 -5.22
C VAL A 39 -4.83 -3.44 -4.37
N VAL A 40 -4.11 -2.36 -4.11
CA VAL A 40 -4.62 -1.15 -3.47
C VAL A 40 -4.26 0.07 -4.31
N ALA A 41 -5.15 1.05 -4.34
CA ALA A 41 -4.92 2.37 -4.92
C ALA A 41 -5.43 3.43 -3.95
N LEU A 42 -4.63 4.46 -3.70
CA LEU A 42 -4.95 5.58 -2.82
C LEU A 42 -4.64 6.88 -3.56
N SER A 43 -5.60 7.79 -3.62
CA SER A 43 -5.42 9.12 -4.21
C SER A 43 -4.91 10.13 -3.18
N ALA A 44 -4.36 11.25 -3.67
CA ALA A 44 -3.97 12.38 -2.83
C ALA A 44 -5.14 13.04 -2.07
N ASN A 45 -6.38 12.75 -2.45
CA ASN A 45 -7.60 13.24 -1.80
C ASN A 45 -8.18 12.23 -0.78
N SER A 46 -7.38 11.24 -0.37
CA SER A 46 -7.79 10.16 0.55
C SER A 46 -8.91 9.25 0.05
N ASP A 47 -9.26 9.30 -1.24
CA ASP A 47 -10.09 8.25 -1.87
C ASP A 47 -9.25 7.00 -2.08
N ALA A 48 -9.78 5.83 -1.72
CA ALA A 48 -9.05 4.57 -1.74
C ALA A 48 -9.90 3.45 -2.33
N ALA A 49 -9.24 2.50 -3.01
CA ALA A 49 -9.84 1.27 -3.48
C ALA A 49 -8.92 0.09 -3.15
N VAL A 50 -9.51 -1.03 -2.77
CA VAL A 50 -8.82 -2.29 -2.50
C VAL A 50 -9.54 -3.40 -3.28
N TYR A 51 -8.75 -4.27 -3.90
CA TYR A 51 -9.24 -5.47 -4.55
C TYR A 51 -8.45 -6.69 -4.06
N THR A 52 -9.19 -7.70 -3.59
CA THR A 52 -8.64 -9.00 -3.20
C THR A 52 -9.36 -10.08 -4.02
N GLY A 53 -8.66 -10.67 -4.99
CA GLY A 53 -9.21 -11.72 -5.85
C GLY A 53 -9.49 -13.03 -5.11
N ARG A 54 -10.44 -13.82 -5.61
CA ARG A 54 -10.94 -15.03 -4.92
C ARG A 54 -9.91 -16.16 -4.77
N HIS A 55 -8.79 -16.09 -5.47
CA HIS A 55 -7.69 -17.05 -5.46
C HIS A 55 -6.42 -16.49 -4.80
N VAL A 56 -6.49 -15.32 -4.15
CA VAL A 56 -5.41 -14.85 -3.27
C VAL A 56 -5.23 -15.84 -2.11
N PRO A 57 -4.00 -16.21 -1.73
CA PRO A 57 -3.76 -17.13 -0.62
C PRO A 57 -4.41 -16.64 0.68
N LEU A 58 -5.06 -17.56 1.41
CA LEU A 58 -5.76 -17.30 2.68
C LEU A 58 -4.89 -16.59 3.73
N PHE A 59 -5.56 -16.12 4.79
CA PHE A 59 -4.99 -15.20 5.78
C PHE A 59 -4.66 -13.87 5.11
N THR A 60 -5.69 -13.34 4.44
CA THR A 60 -5.73 -12.00 3.86
C THR A 60 -6.25 -11.01 4.89
N GLY A 61 -5.78 -9.78 4.82
CA GLY A 61 -6.31 -8.67 5.59
C GLY A 61 -6.16 -7.37 4.81
N GLU A 62 -7.04 -6.43 5.09
CA GLU A 62 -7.04 -5.08 4.54
C GLU A 62 -7.56 -4.11 5.61
N CYS A 63 -7.02 -2.91 5.62
CA CYS A 63 -7.49 -1.83 6.48
C CYS A 63 -7.22 -0.50 5.79
N THR A 64 -8.24 0.37 5.80
CA THR A 64 -8.17 1.74 5.28
C THR A 64 -8.60 2.69 6.39
N TYR A 65 -7.77 3.68 6.70
CA TYR A 65 -8.07 4.74 7.64
C TYR A 65 -7.51 6.06 7.13
N GLY A 66 -8.38 7.00 6.75
CA GLY A 66 -7.96 8.29 6.20
C GLY A 66 -7.06 8.14 4.97
N ASP A 67 -5.82 8.59 5.08
CA ASP A 67 -4.77 8.55 4.07
C ASP A 67 -3.82 7.34 4.21
N VAL A 68 -4.22 6.32 4.98
CA VAL A 68 -3.43 5.11 5.19
C VAL A 68 -4.21 3.89 4.70
N VAL A 69 -3.56 3.06 3.88
CA VAL A 69 -4.08 1.74 3.52
C VAL A 69 -3.00 0.69 3.76
N CYS A 70 -3.37 -0.40 4.43
CA CYS A 70 -2.53 -1.57 4.63
C CYS A 70 -3.26 -2.79 4.11
N ILE A 71 -2.57 -3.62 3.32
CA ILE A 71 -3.09 -4.88 2.81
C ILE A 71 -2.05 -5.99 2.98
N GLY A 72 -2.51 -7.23 3.07
CA GLY A 72 -1.62 -8.39 3.08
C GLY A 72 -2.32 -9.69 2.77
N ASN A 73 -1.54 -10.69 2.39
CA ASN A 73 -1.97 -12.07 2.17
C ASN A 73 -0.91 -13.05 2.69
N THR A 74 -1.29 -14.32 2.83
CA THR A 74 -0.40 -15.32 3.44
C THR A 74 0.14 -14.86 4.80
N LEU A 75 -0.68 -14.17 5.59
CA LEU A 75 -0.28 -13.58 6.87
C LEU A 75 -0.32 -14.62 8.00
N LYS A 76 0.46 -14.43 9.06
CA LYS A 76 0.31 -15.23 10.29
C LYS A 76 -1.06 -15.03 10.93
N ASP A 77 -1.55 -13.80 10.89
CA ASP A 77 -2.87 -13.39 11.37
C ASP A 77 -3.47 -12.33 10.42
N SER A 78 -4.78 -12.41 10.15
CA SER A 78 -5.47 -11.46 9.26
C SER A 78 -5.63 -10.06 9.86
N SER A 79 -5.40 -9.87 11.16
CA SER A 79 -5.42 -8.58 11.84
C SER A 79 -4.19 -7.71 11.57
N ILE A 80 -3.08 -8.28 11.07
CA ILE A 80 -1.81 -7.55 10.91
C ILE A 80 -1.96 -6.23 10.12
N PRO A 81 -2.66 -6.19 8.96
CA PRO A 81 -2.86 -4.94 8.23
C PRO A 81 -3.64 -3.90 9.04
N LYS A 82 -4.59 -4.32 9.89
CA LYS A 82 -5.32 -3.41 10.78
C LYS A 82 -4.40 -2.81 11.84
N GLU A 83 -3.61 -3.64 12.53
CA GLU A 83 -2.64 -3.17 13.54
C GLU A 83 -1.63 -2.16 12.95
N MET A 84 -1.13 -2.45 11.75
CA MET A 84 -0.22 -1.57 11.02
C MET A 84 -0.89 -0.24 10.60
N CYS A 85 -2.14 -0.32 10.13
CA CYS A 85 -2.92 0.84 9.70
C CYS A 85 -3.29 1.73 10.89
N ASP A 86 -3.78 1.15 11.98
CA ASP A 86 -4.11 1.86 13.22
C ASP A 86 -2.87 2.57 13.80
N TYR A 87 -1.72 1.89 13.82
CA TYR A 87 -0.47 2.51 14.25
C TYR A 87 -0.14 3.74 13.40
N MET A 88 -0.16 3.61 12.07
CA MET A 88 0.14 4.72 11.15
C MET A 88 -0.86 5.87 11.30
N ALA A 89 -2.16 5.56 11.40
CA ALA A 89 -3.23 6.52 11.62
C ALA A 89 -3.04 7.32 12.91
N LEU A 90 -2.52 6.71 13.98
CA LEU A 90 -2.18 7.43 15.22
C LEU A 90 -0.95 8.33 15.05
N GLN A 91 -0.01 7.97 14.16
CA GLN A 91 1.19 8.76 13.92
C GLN A 91 0.94 9.97 13.00
N THR A 92 -0.06 9.95 12.11
CA THR A 92 -0.30 11.06 11.16
C THR A 92 -0.41 12.41 11.86
N THR A 93 -1.07 12.47 13.02
CA THR A 93 -1.19 13.68 13.86
C THR A 93 0.14 14.18 14.46
N ASN A 94 1.12 13.30 14.64
CA ASN A 94 2.43 13.59 15.23
C ASN A 94 3.54 13.77 14.18
N THR A 95 3.19 13.64 12.90
CA THR A 95 4.16 13.64 11.80
C THR A 95 4.39 15.06 11.28
N SER A 96 5.35 15.77 11.86
CA SER A 96 5.65 17.16 11.51
C SER A 96 6.64 17.35 10.36
N ASN A 97 7.35 16.30 9.92
CA ASN A 97 8.33 16.38 8.83
C ASN A 97 8.60 15.00 8.23
N THR A 98 9.35 14.96 7.12
CA THR A 98 9.69 13.72 6.42
C THR A 98 10.42 12.70 7.31
N LYS A 99 11.30 13.15 8.22
CA LYS A 99 12.03 12.23 9.11
C LYS A 99 11.09 11.53 10.09
N SER A 100 10.13 12.24 10.68
CA SER A 100 9.13 11.61 11.54
C SER A 100 8.19 10.70 10.75
N PHE A 101 7.87 11.03 9.50
CA PHE A 101 7.05 10.18 8.62
C PHE A 101 7.76 8.85 8.30
N VAL A 102 9.02 8.93 7.87
CA VAL A 102 9.86 7.75 7.61
C VAL A 102 9.94 6.87 8.85
N LYS A 103 10.15 7.46 10.03
CA LYS A 103 10.23 6.73 11.30
C LYS A 103 8.90 6.02 11.62
N ALA A 104 7.76 6.69 11.43
CA ALA A 104 6.44 6.09 11.63
C ALA A 104 6.23 4.90 10.69
N LEU A 105 6.57 5.05 9.40
CA LEU A 105 6.42 3.99 8.40
C LEU A 105 7.30 2.77 8.73
N VAL A 106 8.57 3.00 9.09
CA VAL A 106 9.49 1.94 9.52
C VAL A 106 8.95 1.23 10.77
N ASN A 107 8.45 1.97 11.76
CA ASN A 107 7.88 1.38 12.97
C ASN A 107 6.61 0.55 12.69
N SER A 108 5.76 0.98 11.74
CA SER A 108 4.60 0.20 11.30
C SER A 108 5.04 -1.14 10.69
N LEU A 109 6.10 -1.13 9.88
CA LEU A 109 6.68 -2.35 9.31
C LEU A 109 7.28 -3.27 10.40
N ILE A 110 7.96 -2.70 11.40
CA ILE A 110 8.46 -3.43 12.57
C ILE A 110 7.29 -4.04 13.36
N LEU A 111 6.19 -3.32 13.54
CA LEU A 111 4.98 -3.83 14.19
C LEU A 111 4.46 -5.06 13.43
N GLY A 112 4.29 -4.95 12.11
CA GLY A 112 3.88 -6.08 11.26
C GLY A 112 4.80 -7.30 11.38
N HIS A 113 6.12 -7.07 11.40
CA HIS A 113 7.11 -8.13 11.61
C HIS A 113 7.02 -8.77 13.00
N SER A 114 6.82 -7.98 14.05
CA SER A 114 6.70 -8.48 15.44
C SER A 114 5.45 -9.33 15.64
N LEU A 115 4.38 -9.04 14.89
CA LEU A 115 3.18 -9.88 14.75
C LEU A 115 3.42 -11.11 13.83
N ARG A 116 4.69 -11.38 13.52
CA ARG A 116 5.23 -12.51 12.73
C ARG A 116 4.97 -12.43 11.23
N GLY A 117 4.44 -11.31 10.74
CA GLY A 117 4.32 -10.99 9.32
C GLY A 117 3.75 -12.12 8.47
N SER A 118 4.49 -12.50 7.43
CA SER A 118 4.11 -13.60 6.53
C SER A 118 4.24 -14.97 7.20
N LYS A 119 3.35 -15.91 6.85
CA LYS A 119 3.48 -17.32 7.26
C LYS A 119 4.81 -17.94 6.84
N ARG A 120 5.42 -17.42 5.78
CA ARG A 120 6.69 -17.86 5.18
C ARG A 120 7.92 -17.28 5.89
N GLY A 121 7.71 -16.38 6.85
CA GLY A 121 8.75 -15.53 7.43
C GLY A 121 9.08 -14.36 6.51
N ASP A 122 9.41 -13.22 7.10
CA ASP A 122 9.75 -12.01 6.35
C ASP A 122 11.20 -12.10 5.87
N LYS A 123 11.40 -11.90 4.57
CA LYS A 123 12.71 -12.07 3.90
C LYS A 123 13.25 -10.77 3.30
N SER A 124 12.37 -9.79 3.11
CA SER A 124 12.68 -8.52 2.46
C SER A 124 11.72 -7.44 2.94
N ILE A 125 12.18 -6.21 2.87
CA ILE A 125 11.42 -4.99 3.13
C ILE A 125 11.84 -3.95 2.08
N ALA A 126 10.91 -3.11 1.65
CA ALA A 126 11.16 -2.00 0.74
C ALA A 126 10.32 -0.79 1.18
N ILE A 127 10.85 0.41 1.01
CA ILE A 127 10.17 1.67 1.30
C ILE A 127 10.47 2.62 0.15
N LEU A 128 9.43 3.20 -0.43
CA LEU A 128 9.55 4.29 -1.40
C LEU A 128 8.81 5.51 -0.87
N ILE A 129 9.53 6.62 -0.70
CA ILE A 129 8.95 7.90 -0.29
C ILE A 129 9.27 8.91 -1.37
N VAL A 130 8.21 9.45 -1.98
CA VAL A 130 8.29 10.48 -3.01
C VAL A 130 7.75 11.80 -2.48
N GLY A 131 8.34 12.92 -2.88
CA GLY A 131 7.89 14.25 -2.48
C GLY A 131 8.65 15.37 -3.17
N LYS A 132 8.17 16.61 -2.98
CA LYS A 132 8.82 17.78 -3.56
C LYS A 132 10.18 18.02 -2.91
N THR A 133 11.20 18.23 -3.73
CA THR A 133 12.53 18.66 -3.28
C THR A 133 12.94 19.96 -3.97
N GLN A 134 13.97 20.61 -3.44
CA GLN A 134 14.53 21.84 -4.02
C GLN A 134 15.17 21.63 -5.41
N TYR A 135 15.35 20.37 -5.84
CA TYR A 135 16.00 20.01 -7.09
C TYR A 135 15.01 19.59 -8.20
N GLY A 136 13.70 19.71 -7.94
CA GLY A 136 12.65 19.41 -8.92
C GLY A 136 12.28 17.92 -8.99
N GLU A 137 11.48 17.57 -10.01
CA GLU A 137 10.83 16.25 -10.14
C GLU A 137 11.81 15.10 -10.36
N THR A 138 12.98 15.34 -10.97
CA THR A 138 14.01 14.31 -11.16
C THR A 138 14.62 13.80 -9.84
N TYR A 139 14.42 14.54 -8.75
CA TYR A 139 14.93 14.25 -7.41
C TYR A 139 13.77 14.11 -6.41
N ASP A 140 12.64 13.56 -6.85
CA ASP A 140 11.45 13.40 -6.03
C ASP A 140 11.50 12.19 -5.09
N ARG A 141 12.40 11.23 -5.33
CA ARG A 141 12.64 10.09 -4.44
C ARG A 141 13.49 10.51 -3.24
N ILE A 142 12.85 10.56 -2.07
CA ILE A 142 13.49 10.94 -0.80
C ILE A 142 14.09 9.72 -0.10
N VAL A 143 13.45 8.56 -0.23
CA VAL A 143 13.91 7.25 0.25
C VAL A 143 13.53 6.21 -0.80
N ASP A 144 14.47 5.37 -1.23
CA ASP A 144 14.23 4.18 -2.06
C ASP A 144 15.09 2.97 -1.65
#